data_AF-E1LT79-F1
#
_entry.id   AF-E1LT79-F1
#
_cell.length_a   1.000
_cell.length_b   1.000
_cell.length_c   1.000
_cell.angle_alpha   90.00
_cell.angle_beta   90.00
_cell.angle_gamma   90.00
#
_symmetry.space_group_name_H-M   'P 1'
#
loop_
_entity.id
_entity.type
_entity.pdbx_description
1 polymer ?
#
loop_
_entity_poly.entity_id
_entity_poly.type
_entity_poly.pdbx_seq_one_letter_code
_entity_poly.pdbx_strand_id
1 'polypeptide(L)' 'MSILLYGVIASNGLKVLIKERVYFAQMRNLIIASAMLVLGLGGAILKLGPVTLSGTALSAMTGIILNLILPYENKD' A
#
# COMPACT_ATOMS: atom_id res chain seq x y z
N MET A 1 4.87 -24.43 -4.77
CA MET A 1 4.27 -23.78 -5.97
C MET A 1 3.74 -22.37 -5.67
N SER A 2 3.02 -22.17 -4.56
CA SER A 2 2.32 -20.90 -4.28
C SER A 2 3.24 -19.69 -4.04
N ILE A 3 4.40 -19.88 -3.40
CA ILE A 3 5.38 -18.79 -3.17
C ILE A 3 5.90 -18.18 -4.47
N LEU A 4 6.12 -18.98 -5.52
CA LEU A 4 6.58 -18.45 -6.81
C LEU A 4 5.48 -17.62 -7.49
N LEU A 5 4.23 -18.07 -7.46
CA LEU A 5 3.10 -17.32 -8.03
C LEU A 5 2.87 -16.01 -7.28
N TYR A 6 2.81 -16.04 -5.95
CA TYR A 6 2.70 -14.82 -5.14
C TYR A 6 3.93 -13.91 -5.32
N GLY A 7 5.12 -14.49 -5.45
CA GLY A 7 6.36 -13.76 -5.73
C GLY A 7 6.34 -13.02 -7.08
N VAL A 8 5.78 -13.63 -8.12
CA VAL A 8 5.60 -12.98 -9.44
C VAL A 8 4.61 -11.82 -9.35
N ILE A 9 3.50 -11.98 -8.62
CA ILE A 9 2.52 -10.89 -8.40
C ILE A 9 3.18 -9.71 -7.67
N ALA A 10 3.88 -9.98 -6.55
CA ALA A 10 4.58 -8.94 -5.80
C ALA A 10 5.67 -8.23 -6.62
N SER A 11 6.44 -9.00 -7.41
CA SER A 11 7.48 -8.45 -8.30
C SER A 11 6.89 -7.56 -9.39
N ASN A 12 5.72 -7.90 -9.95
CA ASN A 12 5.03 -7.04 -10.91
C ASN A 12 4.56 -5.73 -10.26
N GLY A 13 4.05 -5.78 -9.03
CA GLY A 13 3.73 -4.58 -8.25
C GLY A 13 4.95 -3.67 -8.05
N LEU A 14 6.08 -4.24 -7.63
CA LEU A 14 7.33 -3.49 -7.46
C LEU A 14 7.82 -2.89 -8.80
N LYS A 15 7.70 -3.63 -9.90
CA LYS A 15 8.05 -3.12 -11.24
C LYS A 15 7.23 -1.89 -11.62
N VAL A 16 5.94 -1.84 -11.26
CA VAL A 16 5.10 -0.65 -11.49
C VAL A 16 5.63 0.54 -10.69
N LEU A 17 5.99 0.36 -9.41
CA LEU A 17 6.55 1.45 -8.58
C LEU A 17 7.86 2.02 -9.17
N ILE A 18 8.72 1.15 -9.70
CA ILE A 18 9.97 1.56 -10.35
C ILE A 18 9.69 2.28 -11.68
N LYS A 19 8.76 1.76 -12.48
CA LYS A 19 8.37 2.32 -13.77
C LYS A 19 7.80 3.73 -13.62
N GLU A 20 6.91 3.93 -12.65
CA GLU A 20 6.32 5.23 -12.32
C GLU A 20 7.26 6.13 -11.50
N ARG A 21 8.51 5.70 -11.28
CA ARG A 21 9.55 6.48 -10.57
C ARG A 21 9.09 6.99 -9.21
N VAL A 22 8.37 6.16 -8.44
CA VAL A 22 7.88 6.54 -7.11
C VAL A 22 9.06 6.90 -6.22
N TYR A 23 9.16 8.18 -5.83
CA TYR A 23 10.26 8.69 -5.04
C TYR A 23 9.97 8.50 -3.54
N PHE A 24 10.59 7.49 -2.94
CA PHE A 24 10.43 7.17 -1.51
C PHE A 24 11.17 8.12 -0.57
N ALA A 25 12.02 9.01 -1.08
CA ALA A 25 12.61 10.07 -0.28
C ALA A 25 11.62 11.20 0.04
N GLN A 26 10.48 11.27 -0.65
CA GLN A 26 9.35 12.09 -0.20
C GLN A 26 8.67 11.41 0.98
N MET A 27 8.61 12.10 2.12
CA MET A 27 8.05 11.58 3.37
C MET A 27 6.61 11.09 3.19
N ARG A 28 5.81 11.78 2.38
CA ARG A 28 4.46 11.37 1.98
C ARG A 28 4.40 9.95 1.40
N ASN A 29 5.20 9.67 0.36
CA ASN A 29 5.15 8.39 -0.33
C ASN A 29 5.67 7.25 0.56
N LEU A 30 6.69 7.56 1.39
CA LEU A 30 7.22 6.64 2.38
C LEU A 30 6.13 6.24 3.40
N ILE A 31 5.44 7.21 3.98
CA ILE A 31 4.37 6.98 4.96
C ILE A 31 3.25 6.13 4.37
N ILE A 32 2.78 6.46 3.16
CA ILE A 32 1.71 5.72 2.47
C ILE A 32 2.13 4.25 2.29
N ALA A 33 3.31 4.01 1.73
CA ALA A 33 3.79 2.66 1.46
C ALA A 33 4.05 1.86 2.74
N SER A 34 4.64 2.47 3.77
CA SER A 34 4.86 1.82 5.06
C SER A 34 3.54 1.44 5.74
N ALA A 35 2.53 2.30 5.73
CA ALA A 35 1.21 2.00 6.28
C ALA A 35 0.53 0.85 5.52
N MET A 36 0.60 0.86 4.19
CA MET A 36 0.08 -0.22 3.34
C MET A 36 0.77 -1.55 3.64
N LEU A 37 2.10 -1.56 3.83
CA LEU A 37 2.87 -2.77 4.15
C LEU A 37 2.51 -3.31 5.53
N VAL A 38 2.43 -2.46 6.57
CA VAL A 38 2.08 -2.89 7.93
C VAL A 38 0.68 -3.50 7.97
N LEU A 39 -0.31 -2.86 7.34
CA LEU A 39 -1.69 -3.37 7.35
C LEU A 39 -1.88 -4.61 6.46
N GLY A 40 -1.22 -4.64 5.30
CA GLY A 40 -1.33 -5.72 4.33
C GLY A 40 -0.59 -6.98 4.75
N LEU A 41 0.66 -6.84 5.20
CA LEU A 41 1.49 -7.97 5.66
C LEU A 41 1.17 -8.37 7.10
N GLY A 42 0.79 -7.42 7.96
CA GLY A 42 0.42 -7.67 9.35
C GLY A 42 -0.95 -8.35 9.52
N GLY A 43 -1.69 -8.59 8.43
CA GLY A 43 -2.94 -9.32 8.47
C GLY A 43 -4.05 -8.57 9.22
N ALA A 44 -4.06 -7.24 9.17
CA ALA A 44 -5.06 -6.44 9.84
C ALA A 44 -6.48 -6.75 9.30
N ILE A 45 -7.45 -6.90 10.19
CA ILE A 45 -8.84 -7.20 9.87
C ILE A 45 -9.72 -6.12 10.49
N LEU A 46 -10.46 -5.41 9.64
CA LEU A 46 -11.41 -4.41 10.09
C LEU A 46 -12.83 -4.96 9.92
N LYS A 47 -13.54 -5.12 11.03
CA LYS A 47 -14.93 -5.59 11.04
C LYS A 47 -15.86 -4.39 11.18
N LEU A 48 -16.57 -4.05 10.12
CA LEU A 48 -17.61 -3.01 10.09
C LEU A 48 -18.97 -3.69 9.98
N GLY A 49 -19.53 -4.11 11.11
CA GLY A 49 -20.81 -4.82 11.17
C GLY A 49 -20.81 -6.09 10.30
N PRO A 50 -21.64 -6.19 9.25
CA PRO A 50 -21.69 -7.36 8.36
C PRO A 50 -20.52 -7.45 7.37
N VAL A 51 -19.74 -6.38 7.20
CA VAL A 51 -18.62 -6.34 6.23
C VAL A 51 -17.29 -6.51 6.94
N THR A 52 -16.51 -7.49 6.50
CA THR A 52 -15.14 -7.72 6.98
C THR A 52 -14.14 -7.38 5.89
N LEU A 53 -13.39 -6.30 6.08
CA LEU A 53 -12.25 -5.95 5.22
C LEU A 53 -11.01 -6.70 5.71
N SER A 54 -10.46 -7.52 4.82
CA SER A 54 -9.26 -8.32 5.06
C SER A 54 -8.00 -7.65 4.49
N GLY A 55 -6.84 -8.05 5.02
CA GLY A 55 -5.56 -7.35 4.93
C GLY A 55 -5.22 -6.65 3.60
N THR A 56 -5.40 -7.29 2.45
CA THR A 56 -5.10 -6.67 1.13
C THR A 56 -6.08 -5.55 0.77
N ALA A 57 -7.39 -5.76 1.00
CA ALA A 57 -8.42 -4.76 0.77
C ALA A 57 -8.28 -3.57 1.73
N LEU A 58 -7.99 -3.85 3.00
CA LEU A 58 -7.76 -2.81 4.02
C LEU A 58 -6.49 -1.99 3.71
N SER A 59 -5.42 -2.65 3.29
CA SER A 59 -4.18 -2.00 2.85
C SER A 59 -4.42 -1.06 1.67
N ALA A 60 -5.10 -1.55 0.62
CA ALA A 60 -5.44 -0.73 -0.55
C ALA A 60 -6.28 0.49 -0.17
N MET A 61 -7.33 0.28 0.64
CA MET A 61 -8.22 1.37 1.08
C MET A 61 -7.46 2.42 1.90
N THR A 62 -6.59 1.98 2.82
CA THR A 62 -5.75 2.88 3.60
C THR A 62 -4.79 3.66 2.71
N GLY A 63 -4.18 3.01 1.72
CA GLY A 63 -3.32 3.69 0.74
C GLY A 63 -4.03 4.80 -0.03
N ILE A 64 -5.27 4.55 -0.48
CA ILE A 64 -6.11 5.54 -1.18
C ILE A 64 -6.45 6.71 -0.25
N ILE A 65 -6.90 6.41 0.97
CA ILE A 65 -7.27 7.43 1.97
C ILE A 65 -6.08 8.30 2.34
N LEU A 66 -4.92 7.70 2.65
CA LEU A 66 -3.71 8.45 2.99
C LEU A 66 -3.23 9.28 1.79
N ASN A 67 -3.27 8.74 0.57
CA ASN A 67 -2.90 9.50 -0.62
C ASN A 67 -3.82 10.73 -0.83
N LEU A 68 -5.09 10.66 -0.45
CA LEU A 68 -6.02 11.81 -0.53
C LEU A 68 -5.80 12.84 0.58
N ILE A 69 -5.51 12.40 1.80
CA ILE A 69 -5.38 13.28 2.97
C ILE A 69 -4.01 13.95 3.03
N LEU A 70 -2.93 13.24 2.66
CA LEU A 70 -1.58 13.78 2.75
C LEU A 70 -1.34 14.82 1.64
N PRO A 71 -1.07 16.09 2.01
CA PRO A 71 -0.81 17.14 1.04
C PRO A 71 0.47 16.84 0.28
N TYR A 72 0.49 17.22 -1.00
CA TYR A 72 1.74 17.22 -1.77
C TYR A 72 2.66 18.27 -1.17
N GLU A 73 3.86 17.84 -0.79
CA GLU A 73 4.90 18.73 -0.33
C GLU A 73 5.28 19.63 -1.52
N ASN A 74 4.72 20.85 -1.53
CA ASN A 74 5.15 21.89 -2.43
C ASN A 74 6.59 22.20 -2.04
N LYS A 75 7.50 21.72 -2.87
CA LYS A 75 8.90 22.07 -2.83
C LYS A 75 8.98 23.50 -3.37
N ASP A 76 8.66 24.47 -2.51
CA ASP A 76 9.22 25.82 -2.62
C ASP A 76 10.71 25.75 -2.25
#